data_AF-A0A0E9X4Z5-F1
#
_entry.id   AF-A0A0E9X4Z5-F1
#
_cell.length_a   1.000
_cell.length_b   1.000
_cell.length_c   1.000
_cell.angle_alpha   90.00
_cell.angle_beta   90.00
_cell.angle_gamma   90.00
#
_symmetry.space_group_name_H-M   'P 1'
#
loop_
_entity.id
_entity.type
_entity.pdbx_description
1 polymer ?
#
loop_
_entity_poly.entity_id
_entity_poly.type
_entity_poly.pdbx_seq_one_letter_code
_entity_poly.pdbx_strand_id
1 'polypeptide(L)'
;MTSGQMWNHIRGPPYAHKNPSTGQVSYIHSSSQAQFVAETHIVLLFNAAVTLGMVLLHEAATSDMDIGKRKIMCVAGISLVVLFFSWLLSIFRAKYHGYPYSFLMS
;
A
#
# COMPACT_ATOMS: atom_id res chain seq x y z
N MET A 1 -2.82 11.54 5.88
CA MET A 1 -1.64 11.99 6.65
C MET A 1 -0.71 10.85 7.08
N THR A 2 -1.20 9.62 7.19
CA THR A 2 -0.46 8.45 7.70
C THR A 2 0.69 7.96 6.80
N SER A 3 0.75 8.37 5.53
CA SER A 3 1.78 7.92 4.57
C SER A 3 3.09 8.71 4.58
N GLY A 4 3.31 9.61 5.54
CA GLY A 4 4.57 10.33 5.68
C GLY A 4 4.67 11.67 4.93
N GLN A 5 3.56 12.27 4.52
CA GLN A 5 3.53 13.55 3.79
C GLN A 5 4.19 14.72 4.55
N MET A 6 4.08 14.75 5.89
CA MET A 6 4.75 15.79 6.70
C MET A 6 6.27 15.66 6.65
N TRP A 7 6.81 14.43 6.59
CA TRP A 7 8.25 14.24 6.42
C TRP A 7 8.72 14.75 5.06
N ASN A 8 7.93 14.54 3.99
CA ASN A 8 8.24 15.12 2.68
C ASN A 8 8.30 16.64 2.73
N HIS A 9 7.34 17.26 3.44
CA HIS A 9 7.29 18.71 3.62
C HIS A 9 8.50 19.26 4.39
N ILE A 10 8.94 18.57 5.44
CA ILE A 10 10.07 19.01 6.28
C ILE A 10 11.43 18.77 5.60
N ARG A 11 11.61 17.60 4.96
CA ARG A 11 12.92 17.16 4.46
C ARG A 11 13.13 17.40 2.97
N GLY A 12 12.07 17.62 2.18
CA GLY A 12 12.16 17.89 0.74
C GLY A 12 12.92 16.82 -0.05
N PRO A 13 12.61 15.52 0.09
CA PRO A 13 13.28 14.45 -0.67
C PRO A 13 13.05 14.58 -2.18
N PRO A 14 13.92 13.99 -3.03
CA PRO A 14 13.64 13.87 -4.46
C PRO A 14 12.45 12.94 -4.71
N TYR A 15 11.79 13.10 -5.86
CA TYR A 15 10.60 12.31 -6.21
C TYR A 15 10.93 10.83 -6.49
N ALA A 16 12.03 10.58 -7.18
CA ALA A 16 12.60 9.27 -7.45
C ALA A 16 14.10 9.42 -7.67
N HIS A 17 14.87 8.33 -7.55
CA HIS A 17 16.30 8.34 -7.81
C HIS A 17 16.63 7.52 -9.06
N LYS A 18 17.34 8.11 -10.02
CA LYS A 18 17.87 7.40 -11.18
C LYS A 18 19.28 6.92 -10.85
N ASN A 19 19.50 5.61 -10.90
CA ASN A 19 20.83 5.06 -10.75
C ASN A 19 21.68 5.47 -11.98
N PRO A 20 22.77 6.25 -11.79
CA PRO A 20 23.59 6.74 -12.89
C PRO A 20 24.30 5.63 -13.68
N SER A 21 24.53 4.47 -13.06
CA SER A 21 25.29 3.37 -13.64
C SER A 21 24.42 2.33 -14.33
N THR A 22 23.15 2.19 -13.94
CA THR A 22 22.22 1.19 -14.53
C THR A 22 21.04 1.82 -15.27
N GLY A 23 20.85 3.14 -15.18
CA GLY A 23 19.73 3.86 -15.78
C GLY A 23 18.37 3.57 -15.14
N GLN A 24 18.30 2.67 -14.15
CA GLN A 24 17.05 2.27 -13.51
C GLN A 24 16.56 3.36 -12.54
N VAL A 25 15.27 3.66 -12.62
CA VAL A 25 14.59 4.58 -11.70
C VAL A 25 14.11 3.79 -10.49
N SER A 26 14.70 4.06 -9.32
CA SER A 26 14.17 3.55 -8.05
C SER A 26 13.12 4.51 -7.51
N TYR A 27 11.90 4.01 -7.41
CA TYR A 27 10.79 4.68 -6.74
C TYR A 27 10.74 4.37 -5.26
N ILE A 28 11.51 3.38 -4.79
CA ILE A 28 11.61 2.97 -3.39
C ILE A 28 13.03 3.22 -2.88
N HIS A 29 13.14 3.86 -1.71
CA HIS A 29 14.40 4.12 -1.04
C HIS A 29 14.76 2.92 -0.16
N SER A 30 15.98 2.40 -0.32
CA SER A 30 16.44 1.16 0.35
C SER A 30 16.69 1.34 1.86
N SER A 31 16.94 2.57 2.32
CA SER A 31 17.05 2.86 3.76
C SER A 31 15.67 2.94 4.42
N SER A 32 15.57 2.44 5.65
CA SER A 32 14.38 2.55 6.50
C SER A 32 14.14 3.95 7.07
N GLN A 33 15.17 4.81 7.12
CA GLN A 33 15.07 6.16 7.69
C GLN A 33 14.73 7.25 6.67
N ALA A 34 14.82 6.92 5.38
CA ALA A 34 14.58 7.84 4.28
C ALA A 34 13.48 7.32 3.36
N GLN A 35 12.82 8.24 2.68
CA GLN A 35 11.76 7.92 1.73
C GLN A 35 11.79 8.86 0.53
N PHE A 36 11.21 8.42 -0.59
CA PHE A 36 10.94 9.28 -1.73
C PHE A 36 9.50 9.78 -1.72
N VAL A 37 9.25 10.90 -2.41
CA VAL A 37 7.88 11.40 -2.56
C VAL A 37 6.99 10.37 -3.25
N ALA A 38 7.49 9.66 -4.27
CA ALA A 38 6.73 8.60 -4.94
C ALA A 38 6.27 7.48 -3.99
N GLU A 39 7.12 7.05 -3.05
CA GLU A 39 6.76 6.01 -2.07
C GLU A 39 5.57 6.42 -1.22
N THR A 40 5.53 7.66 -0.77
CA THR A 40 4.43 8.14 0.07
C THR A 40 3.08 8.15 -0.65
N HIS A 41 3.09 8.30 -1.98
CA HIS A 41 1.89 8.20 -2.81
C HIS A 41 1.46 6.74 -3.00
N ILE A 42 2.42 5.82 -3.20
CA ILE A 42 2.15 4.39 -3.29
C ILE A 42 1.55 3.87 -1.98
N VAL A 43 2.16 4.20 -0.84
CA VAL A 43 1.69 3.81 0.49
C VAL A 43 0.32 4.45 0.79
N LEU A 44 0.08 5.69 0.36
CA LEU A 44 -1.23 6.33 0.49
C LEU A 44 -2.31 5.54 -0.28
N LEU A 45 -2.04 5.21 -1.54
CA LEU A 45 -2.97 4.49 -2.39
C LEU A 45 -3.30 3.11 -1.82
N PHE A 46 -2.28 2.38 -1.34
CA PHE A 46 -2.49 1.06 -0.73
C PHE A 46 -3.29 1.13 0.57
N ASN A 47 -3.02 2.10 1.45
CA ASN A 47 -3.81 2.28 2.66
C ASN A 47 -5.26 2.69 2.36
N ALA A 48 -5.46 3.57 1.38
CA ALA A 48 -6.79 3.97 0.93
C ALA A 48 -7.56 2.77 0.36
N ALA A 49 -6.90 1.95 -0.46
CA ALA A 49 -7.46 0.72 -1.00
C ALA A 49 -7.88 -0.22 0.15
N VAL A 50 -6.99 -0.59 1.06
CA VAL A 50 -7.32 -1.48 2.19
C VAL A 50 -8.49 -0.93 3.01
N THR A 51 -8.52 0.38 3.28
CA THR A 51 -9.62 1.02 4.01
C THR A 51 -10.94 0.89 3.24
N LEU A 52 -10.93 1.14 1.93
CA LEU A 52 -12.10 0.97 1.07
C LEU A 52 -12.57 -0.49 1.04
N GLY A 53 -11.65 -1.46 1.00
CA GLY A 53 -11.98 -2.88 1.11
C GLY A 53 -12.70 -3.21 2.41
N MET A 54 -12.24 -2.65 3.54
CA MET A 54 -12.91 -2.81 4.84
C MET A 54 -14.30 -2.16 4.89
N VAL A 55 -14.46 -0.96 4.31
CA VAL A 55 -15.76 -0.28 4.21
C VAL A 55 -16.73 -1.11 3.36
N LEU A 56 -16.30 -1.61 2.20
CA LEU A 56 -17.11 -2.47 1.35
C LEU A 56 -17.55 -3.75 2.06
N LEU A 57 -16.69 -4.34 2.90
CA LEU A 57 -17.06 -5.51 3.70
C LEU A 57 -18.15 -5.20 4.72
N HIS A 58 -18.01 -4.08 5.43
CA HIS A 58 -19.02 -3.64 6.38
C HIS A 58 -20.35 -3.33 5.69
N GLU A 59 -20.29 -2.62 4.56
CA GLU A 59 -21.47 -2.29 3.77
C GLU A 59 -22.12 -3.56 3.20
N ALA A 60 -21.35 -4.52 2.70
CA ALA A 60 -21.85 -5.81 2.26
C ALA A 60 -22.49 -6.62 3.39
N ALA A 61 -22.09 -6.45 4.65
CA ALA A 61 -22.73 -7.13 5.78
C ALA A 61 -24.05 -6.47 6.20
N THR A 62 -24.16 -5.14 6.07
CA THR A 62 -25.26 -4.34 6.64
C THR A 62 -26.34 -3.97 5.62
N SER A 63 -26.01 -3.93 4.32
CA SER A 63 -26.92 -3.48 3.28
C SER A 63 -27.96 -4.55 2.88
N ASP A 64 -29.22 -4.12 2.76
CA ASP A 64 -30.36 -4.92 2.28
C ASP A 64 -30.40 -5.01 0.75
N MET A 65 -29.24 -5.26 0.12
CA MET A 65 -29.15 -5.50 -1.32
C MET A 65 -29.48 -6.95 -1.65
N ASP A 66 -29.82 -7.20 -2.92
CA ASP A 66 -29.92 -8.56 -3.46
C ASP A 66 -28.70 -9.40 -3.09
N ILE A 67 -28.95 -10.66 -2.73
CA ILE A 67 -27.92 -11.63 -2.32
C ILE A 67 -26.75 -11.71 -3.32
N GLY A 68 -27.04 -11.61 -4.62
CA GLY A 68 -26.01 -11.61 -5.67
C GLY A 68 -25.05 -10.42 -5.56
N LYS A 69 -25.59 -9.20 -5.46
CA LYS A 69 -24.79 -7.97 -5.33
C LYS A 69 -24.01 -7.96 -4.02
N ARG A 70 -24.64 -8.40 -2.93
CA ARG A 70 -24.01 -8.52 -1.61
C ARG A 70 -22.81 -9.46 -1.61
N LYS A 71 -22.93 -10.63 -2.26
CA LYS A 71 -21.82 -11.57 -2.44
C LYS A 71 -20.68 -10.96 -3.25
N ILE A 72 -20.98 -10.26 -4.34
CA ILE A 72 -19.96 -9.61 -5.17
C ILE A 72 -19.20 -8.56 -4.36
N MET A 73 -19.91 -7.69 -3.61
CA MET A 73 -19.27 -6.68 -2.76
C MET A 73 -18.40 -7.31 -1.67
N CYS A 74 -18.87 -8.40 -1.04
CA CYS A 74 -18.07 -9.11 -0.04
C CYS A 74 -16.79 -9.71 -0.64
N VAL A 75 -16.89 -10.41 -1.77
CA VAL A 75 -15.72 -10.99 -2.46
C VAL A 75 -14.76 -9.89 -2.95
N ALA A 76 -15.30 -8.79 -3.46
CA ALA A 76 -14.51 -7.62 -3.86
C ALA A 76 -13.78 -7.01 -2.65
N GLY A 77 -14.47 -6.83 -1.52
CA GLY A 77 -13.89 -6.31 -0.29
C GLY A 77 -12.77 -7.20 0.26
N ILE A 78 -12.99 -8.52 0.34
CA ILE A 78 -11.96 -9.48 0.77
C ILE A 78 -10.75 -9.43 -0.16
N SER A 79 -10.97 -9.51 -1.47
CA SER A 79 -9.87 -9.53 -2.44
C SER A 79 -9.04 -8.26 -2.38
N LEU A 80 -9.68 -7.11 -2.22
CA LEU A 80 -9.03 -5.81 -2.12
C LEU A 80 -8.20 -5.71 -0.83
N VAL A 81 -8.73 -6.12 0.33
CA VAL A 81 -7.96 -6.16 1.59
C VAL A 81 -6.75 -7.08 1.46
N VAL A 82 -6.96 -8.32 1.02
CA VAL A 82 -5.89 -9.34 0.94
C VAL A 82 -4.78 -8.93 -0.02
N LEU A 83 -5.12 -8.44 -1.22
CA LEU A 83 -4.13 -8.08 -2.23
C LEU A 83 -3.31 -6.86 -1.83
N PHE A 84 -3.99 -5.76 -1.46
CA PHE A 84 -3.29 -4.50 -1.16
C PHE A 84 -2.54 -4.58 0.17
N PHE A 85 -3.03 -5.32 1.16
CA PHE A 85 -2.29 -5.57 2.39
C PHE A 85 -1.04 -6.42 2.13
N SER A 86 -1.13 -7.42 1.23
CA SER A 86 0.03 -8.23 0.82
C SER A 86 1.12 -7.37 0.18
N TRP A 87 0.75 -6.48 -0.75
CA TRP A 87 1.71 -5.57 -1.38
C TRP A 87 2.32 -4.57 -0.42
N LEU A 88 1.52 -4.04 0.52
CA LEU A 88 2.03 -3.16 1.57
C LEU A 88 3.07 -3.87 2.44
N LEU A 89 2.80 -5.13 2.84
CA LEU A 89 3.73 -5.94 3.63
C LEU A 89 5.00 -6.29 2.85
N SER A 90 4.88 -6.58 1.55
CA SER A 90 6.03 -6.84 0.66
C SER A 90 6.94 -5.61 0.54
N ILE A 91 6.38 -4.40 0.34
CA ILE A 91 7.17 -3.15 0.34
C ILE A 91 7.84 -2.93 1.70
N PHE A 92 7.12 -3.17 2.80
CA PHE A 92 7.66 -3.03 4.14
C PHE A 92 8.87 -3.95 4.36
N ARG A 93 8.76 -5.21 3.95
CA ARG A 93 9.84 -6.19 4.01
C ARG A 93 11.01 -5.83 3.11
N ALA A 94 10.76 -5.28 1.92
CA ALA A 94 11.81 -4.80 1.03
C ALA A 94 12.65 -3.67 1.66
N LYS A 95 12.06 -2.84 2.54
CA LYS A 95 12.81 -1.85 3.34
C LYS A 95 13.45 -2.43 4.60
N TYR A 96 12.79 -3.40 5.24
CA TYR A 96 13.27 -4.07 6.45
C TYR A 96 13.69 -5.51 6.15
N HIS A 97 14.92 -5.66 5.68
CA HIS A 97 15.51 -6.95 5.29
C HIS A 97 15.48 -8.02 6.40
N GLY A 98 15.41 -7.62 7.67
CA GLY A 98 15.30 -8.53 8.82
C GLY A 98 13.86 -9.01 9.12
N TYR A 99 12.85 -8.57 8.37
CA TYR A 99 11.46 -8.94 8.62
C TYR A 99 11.14 -10.33 8.04
N PRO A 100 10.83 -11.34 8.88
CA PRO A 100 10.74 -12.73 8.44
C PRO A 100 9.36 -13.12 7.90
N TYR A 101 8.34 -12.28 8.08
CA TYR A 101 6.96 -12.63 7.76
C TYR A 101 6.53 -12.09 6.39
N SER A 102 5.74 -12.90 5.69
CA SER A 102 5.07 -12.54 4.43
C SER A 102 3.65 -13.09 4.48
N PHE A 103 2.70 -12.40 3.84
CA PHE A 103 1.31 -12.85 3.83
C PHE A 103 1.02 -13.71 2.60
N LEU A 104 1.05 -13.10 1.40
CA LEU A 104 0.70 -13.78 0.16
C LEU A 104 1.73 -13.58 -0.96
N MET A 105 2.41 -12.42 -0.97
CA MET A 105 3.53 -12.14 -1.88
C MET A 105 4.78 -11.84 -1.06
N SER A 106 5.94 -12.32 -1.55
CA SER A 106 7.24 -12.24 -0.87
C SER A 106 7.96 -10.94 -1.13
#